data_AF-A0A7X5JKB5-F1
#
_entry.id   AF-A0A7X5JKB5-F1
#
_cell.length_a   1.000
_cell.length_b   1.000
_cell.length_c   1.000
_cell.angle_alpha   90.00
_cell.angle_beta   90.00
_cell.angle_gamma   90.00
#
_symmetry.space_group_name_H-M   'P 1'
#
loop_
_entity.id
_entity.type
_entity.pdbx_description
1 polymer ?
#
loop_
_entity_poly.entity_id
_entity_poly.type
_entity_poly.pdbx_seq_one_letter_code
_entity_poly.pdbx_strand_id
1 'polypeptide(L)'
;MKLEKKLQLKNLEHDRVVIERLVDENISGKLDKYLKKLDGEDVEGEISFVIEENKIGRFNGTLNVFIDGKTFHYEREDFKKLDDLINHFFDHLKEDLGKI
;
A
#
# COMPACT_ATOMS: atom_id res chain seq x y z
N MET A 1 -12.13 13.02 3.13
CA MET A 1 -10.69 12.73 2.91
C MET A 1 -10.35 12.66 1.43
N LYS A 2 -9.24 13.29 1.00
CA LYS A 2 -8.65 13.07 -0.34
C LYS A 2 -7.47 12.13 -0.22
N LEU A 3 -7.51 11.00 -0.92
CA LEU A 3 -6.43 10.00 -0.93
C LEU A 3 -5.74 9.99 -2.29
N GLU A 4 -4.47 10.40 -2.34
CA GLU A 4 -3.63 10.31 -3.53
C GLU A 4 -2.89 8.96 -3.55
N LYS A 5 -2.96 8.24 -4.67
CA LYS A 5 -2.27 6.95 -4.86
C LYS A 5 -1.16 7.13 -5.89
N LYS A 6 0.08 6.81 -5.50
CA LYS A 6 1.24 6.74 -6.38
C LYS A 6 1.73 5.30 -6.46
N LEU A 7 1.78 4.75 -7.67
CA LEU A 7 2.28 3.40 -7.91
C LEU A 7 3.45 3.43 -8.88
N GLN A 8 4.62 3.04 -8.39
CA GLN A 8 5.84 2.86 -9.17
C GLN A 8 6.14 1.38 -9.31
N LEU A 9 6.26 0.93 -10.56
CA LEU A 9 6.50 -0.47 -10.90
C LEU A 9 7.84 -0.56 -11.64
N LYS A 10 8.70 -1.48 -11.20
CA LYS A 10 9.98 -1.77 -11.85
C LYS A 10 9.97 -3.23 -12.30
N ASN A 11 10.22 -3.45 -13.58
CA ASN A 11 10.13 -4.77 -14.25
C ASN A 11 8.73 -5.42 -14.21
N LEU A 12 7.69 -4.69 -13.79
CA LEU A 12 6.32 -5.20 -13.57
C LEU A 12 5.24 -4.36 -14.27
N GLU A 13 5.62 -3.62 -15.31
CA GLU A 13 4.69 -2.75 -16.03
C GLU A 13 3.53 -3.52 -16.68
N HIS A 14 3.77 -4.77 -17.08
CA HIS A 14 2.76 -5.66 -17.66
C HIS A 14 1.72 -6.14 -16.64
N ASP A 15 2.10 -6.25 -15.36
CA ASP A 15 1.21 -6.63 -14.26
C ASP A 15 0.52 -5.44 -13.59
N ARG A 16 0.72 -4.22 -14.11
CA ARG A 16 0.19 -2.98 -13.52
C ARG A 16 -1.29 -3.09 -13.17
N VAL A 17 -2.11 -3.58 -14.09
CA VAL A 17 -3.58 -3.70 -13.89
C VAL A 17 -3.90 -4.63 -12.71
N VAL A 18 -3.15 -5.72 -12.57
CA VAL A 18 -3.33 -6.68 -11.48
C VAL A 18 -2.90 -6.06 -10.16
N ILE A 19 -1.74 -5.40 -10.13
CA ILE A 19 -1.23 -4.73 -8.94
C ILE A 19 -2.17 -3.61 -8.49
N GLU A 20 -2.62 -2.77 -9.42
CA GLU A 20 -3.54 -1.68 -9.11
C GLU A 20 -4.82 -2.20 -8.49
N ARG A 21 -5.38 -3.27 -9.07
CA ARG A 21 -6.55 -3.95 -8.53
C ARG A 21 -6.31 -4.52 -7.14
N LEU A 22 -5.20 -5.22 -6.90
CA LEU A 22 -4.86 -5.77 -5.58
C LEU A 22 -4.72 -4.68 -4.51
N VAL A 23 -4.11 -3.56 -4.88
CA VAL A 23 -3.99 -2.39 -4.00
C VAL A 23 -5.36 -1.77 -3.71
N ASP A 24 -6.20 -1.59 -4.72
CA ASP A 24 -7.56 -1.05 -4.55
C ASP A 24 -8.46 -1.96 -3.70
N GLU A 25 -8.38 -3.28 -3.90
CA GLU A 25 -9.12 -4.26 -3.09
C GLU A 25 -8.67 -4.20 -1.62
N ASN A 26 -7.37 -4.02 -1.36
CA ASN A 26 -6.87 -3.87 0.01
C ASN A 26 -7.25 -2.53 0.65
N ILE A 27 -7.24 -1.42 -0.09
CA ILE A 27 -7.68 -0.12 0.42
C ILE A 27 -9.18 -0.14 0.73
N SER A 28 -10.00 -0.53 -0.24
CA SER A 28 -11.47 -0.56 -0.11
C SER A 28 -11.97 -1.64 0.85
N GLY A 29 -11.18 -2.70 1.07
CA GLY A 29 -11.51 -3.77 2.00
C GLY A 29 -10.92 -3.55 3.39
N LYS A 30 -9.59 -3.64 3.52
CA LYS A 30 -8.90 -3.65 4.82
C LYS A 30 -8.84 -2.26 5.46
N LEU A 31 -8.65 -1.21 4.65
CA LEU A 31 -8.47 0.15 5.17
C LEU A 31 -9.74 0.97 5.22
N ASP A 32 -10.79 0.66 4.45
CA ASP A 32 -12.03 1.45 4.37
C ASP A 32 -12.59 1.83 5.74
N LYS A 33 -12.66 0.88 6.68
CA LYS A 33 -13.14 1.15 8.04
C LYS A 33 -12.26 2.13 8.83
N TYR A 34 -10.95 2.11 8.60
CA TYR A 34 -10.00 2.98 9.28
C TYR A 34 -9.98 4.37 8.65
N LEU A 35 -9.97 4.43 7.32
CA LEU A 35 -10.05 5.67 6.55
C LEU A 35 -11.34 6.42 6.86
N LYS A 36 -12.49 5.74 6.98
CA LYS A 36 -13.77 6.34 7.39
C LYS A 36 -13.73 6.98 8.78
N LYS A 37 -12.92 6.48 9.72
CA LYS A 37 -12.75 7.12 11.03
C LYS A 37 -11.95 8.42 10.93
N LEU A 38 -11.10 8.50 9.91
CA LEU A 38 -10.26 9.64 9.60
C LEU A 38 -10.93 10.54 8.55
N ASP A 39 -12.18 10.29 8.17
CA ASP A 39 -12.90 11.11 7.20
C ASP A 39 -13.41 12.40 7.87
N GLY A 40 -12.50 13.36 8.01
CA GLY A 40 -12.78 14.77 8.34
C GLY A 40 -12.65 15.67 7.11
N GLU A 41 -13.12 16.92 7.23
CA GLU A 41 -13.14 17.90 6.12
C GLU A 41 -11.74 18.26 5.58
N ASP A 42 -10.66 18.05 6.36
CA ASP A 42 -9.28 18.45 6.01
C ASP A 42 -8.26 17.30 6.01
N VAL A 43 -8.71 16.04 6.06
CA VAL A 43 -7.77 14.92 6.09
C VAL A 43 -7.25 14.62 4.69
N GLU A 44 -5.96 14.90 4.49
CA GLU A 44 -5.17 14.53 3.33
C GLU A 44 -4.47 13.19 3.58
N GLY A 45 -4.50 12.31 2.58
CA GLY A 45 -3.75 11.07 2.59
C GLY A 45 -2.99 10.85 1.29
N GLU A 46 -1.79 10.31 1.39
CA GLU A 46 -0.99 9.84 0.26
C GLU A 46 -0.55 8.41 0.53
N ILE A 47 -0.74 7.52 -0.45
CA ILE A 47 -0.20 6.16 -0.45
C ILE A 47 0.72 6.03 -1.66
N SER A 48 2.01 5.84 -1.39
CA SER A 48 3.07 5.67 -2.36
C SER A 48 3.64 4.25 -2.27
N PHE A 49 3.38 3.45 -3.31
CA PHE A 49 3.87 2.08 -3.45
C PHE A 49 4.96 2.01 -4.50
N VAL A 50 6.06 1.35 -4.15
CA VAL A 50 7.12 0.94 -5.08
C VAL A 50 7.18 -0.57 -5.06
N ILE A 51 7.05 -1.22 -6.22
CA ILE A 51 7.17 -2.67 -6.34
C ILE A 51 8.17 -2.99 -7.45
N GLU A 52 9.07 -3.94 -7.17
CA GLU A 52 10.11 -4.39 -8.08
C GLU A 52 10.16 -5.91 -8.12
N GLU A 53 10.25 -6.48 -9.32
CA GLU A 53 10.71 -7.87 -9.48
C GLU A 53 12.23 -7.91 -9.56
N ASN A 54 12.84 -8.68 -8.66
CA ASN A 54 14.27 -8.84 -8.57
C ASN A 54 14.79 -9.90 -9.55
N LYS A 55 16.11 -10.01 -9.67
CA LYS A 55 16.78 -10.90 -10.64
C LYS A 55 16.52 -12.40 -10.43
N ILE A 56 16.01 -12.80 -9.27
CA ILE A 56 15.71 -14.20 -8.94
C ILE A 56 14.21 -14.52 -9.03
N GLY A 57 13.42 -13.62 -9.63
CA GLY A 57 11.97 -13.80 -9.81
C GLY A 57 11.18 -13.67 -8.52
N ARG A 58 11.67 -12.85 -7.57
CA ARG A 58 10.97 -12.52 -6.33
C ARG A 58 10.63 -11.04 -6.29
N PHE A 59 9.66 -10.70 -5.45
CA PHE A 59 9.10 -9.36 -5.35
C PHE A 59 9.67 -8.64 -4.14
N ASN A 60 10.16 -7.44 -4.40
CA ASN A 60 10.54 -6.45 -3.40
C ASN A 60 9.52 -5.31 -3.44
N GLY A 61 9.28 -4.68 -2.30
CA GLY A 61 8.37 -3.56 -2.24
C GLY A 61 8.67 -2.60 -1.11
N THR A 62 8.18 -1.38 -1.31
CA THR A 62 8.21 -0.31 -0.32
C THR A 62 6.85 0.37 -0.32
N LEU A 63 6.24 0.47 0.86
CA LEU A 63 5.01 1.20 1.09
C LEU A 63 5.32 2.42 1.96
N ASN A 64 5.01 3.61 1.43
CA ASN A 64 5.00 4.87 2.14
C ASN A 64 3.57 5.38 2.23
N VAL A 65 3.10 5.68 3.44
CA VAL A 65 1.75 6.19 3.67
C VAL A 65 1.83 7.43 4.53
N PHE A 66 1.22 8.51 4.06
CA PHE A 66 1.01 9.72 4.82
C PHE A 66 -0.49 9.87 5.05
N ILE A 67 -0.95 9.91 6.29
CA ILE A 67 -2.36 10.15 6.62
C ILE A 67 -2.41 11.02 7.86
N ASP A 68 -3.14 12.14 7.79
CA ASP A 68 -3.42 13.02 8.95
C ASP A 68 -2.13 13.45 9.70
N GLY A 69 -1.11 13.87 8.94
CA GLY A 69 0.18 14.30 9.52
C GLY A 69 1.08 13.16 10.01
N LYS A 70 0.65 11.90 9.94
CA LYS A 70 1.45 10.73 10.31
C LYS A 70 2.01 10.04 9.07
N THR A 71 3.27 9.64 9.15
CA THR A 71 3.94 8.88 8.10
C THR A 71 4.23 7.46 8.57
N PHE A 72 3.84 6.48 7.76
CA PHE A 72 4.16 5.07 7.92
C PHE A 72 5.04 4.62 6.76
N HIS A 73 6.09 3.87 7.08
CA HIS A 73 7.03 3.37 6.09
C HIS A 73 7.27 1.89 6.35
N TYR A 74 7.10 1.08 5.30
CA TYR A 74 7.32 -0.35 5.34
C TYR A 74 8.13 -0.78 4.13
N GLU A 75 9.13 -1.63 4.37
CA GLU A 75 9.96 -2.21 3.32
C GLU A 75 10.00 -3.72 3.49
N ARG A 76 9.87 -4.45 2.39
CA ARG A 76 9.89 -5.91 2.36
C ARG A 76 10.56 -6.39 1.09
N GLU A 77 11.32 -7.47 1.22
CA GLU A 77 12.10 -8.05 0.13
C GLU A 77 11.86 -9.56 0.04
N ASP A 78 12.22 -10.15 -1.10
CA ASP A 78 12.28 -11.60 -1.28
C ASP A 78 10.93 -12.35 -1.23
N PHE A 79 9.82 -11.67 -1.52
CA PHE A 79 8.51 -12.32 -1.55
C PHE A 79 8.34 -13.19 -2.79
N LYS A 80 7.84 -14.42 -2.62
CA LYS A 80 7.56 -15.33 -3.73
C LYS A 80 6.30 -14.94 -4.52
N LYS A 81 5.35 -14.26 -3.88
CA LYS A 81 4.07 -13.89 -4.46
C LYS A 81 3.82 -12.40 -4.21
N LEU A 82 3.46 -11.70 -5.27
CA LEU A 82 3.11 -10.28 -5.24
C LEU A 82 1.91 -9.99 -4.32
N ASP A 83 0.86 -10.83 -4.39
CA ASP A 83 -0.31 -10.70 -3.51
C ASP A 83 0.05 -10.80 -2.03
N ASP A 84 0.97 -11.72 -1.68
CA ASP A 84 1.42 -11.91 -0.31
C ASP A 84 2.19 -10.68 0.20
N LEU A 85 3.08 -10.12 -0.64
CA LEU A 85 3.81 -8.88 -0.36
C LEU A 85 2.85 -7.71 -0.09
N ILE A 86 1.89 -7.50 -0.99
CA ILE A 86 0.90 -6.43 -0.87
C ILE A 86 0.08 -6.63 0.40
N ASN A 87 -0.46 -7.84 0.62
CA ASN A 87 -1.23 -8.15 1.82
C ASN A 87 -0.45 -7.87 3.10
N HIS A 88 0.83 -8.26 3.15
CA HIS A 88 1.69 -8.06 4.32
C HIS A 88 1.88 -6.58 4.67
N PHE A 89 1.95 -5.71 3.66
CA PHE A 89 2.02 -4.26 3.88
C PHE A 89 0.72 -3.70 4.45
N PHE A 90 -0.41 -4.09 3.89
CA PHE A 90 -1.71 -3.59 4.33
C PHE A 90 -2.11 -4.12 5.71
N ASP A 91 -1.70 -5.32 6.08
CA ASP A 91 -1.90 -5.84 7.44
C ASP A 91 -1.13 -5.01 8.47
N HIS A 92 0.16 -4.69 8.25
CA HIS A 92 0.91 -3.83 9.15
C HIS A 92 0.36 -2.41 9.24
N LEU A 93 0.04 -1.81 8.09
CA LEU A 93 -0.57 -0.49 8.07
C LEU A 93 -1.89 -0.47 8.85
N LYS A 94 -2.73 -1.50 8.67
CA LYS A 94 -3.99 -1.66 9.39
C LYS A 94 -3.76 -1.76 10.91
N GLU A 95 -2.76 -2.51 11.34
CA GLU A 95 -2.41 -2.62 12.77
C GLU A 95 -1.99 -1.27 13.35
N ASP A 96 -1.18 -0.50 12.62
CA ASP A 96 -0.73 0.82 13.09
C ASP A 96 -1.84 1.88 13.03
N LEU A 97 -2.68 1.86 12.00
CA LEU A 97 -3.90 2.67 11.93
C LEU A 97 -4.94 2.28 13.00
N GLY A 98 -4.87 1.07 13.54
CA GLY A 98 -5.70 0.64 14.67
C GLY A 98 -5.25 1.16 16.03
N LYS A 99 -4.01 1.66 16.14
CA LYS A 99 -3.43 2.19 17.38
C LYS A 99 -3.56 3.71 17.51
N ILE A 100 -3.99 4.39 16.46
CA ILE A 100 -4.25 5.84 16.42
C ILE A 100 -5.71 6.13 16.75
#